data_AF-A0A243SBV2-F1
#
_entry.id   AF-A0A243SBV2-F1
#
_cell.length_a   1.000
_cell.length_b   1.000
_cell.length_c   1.000
_cell.angle_alpha   90.00
_cell.angle_beta   90.00
_cell.angle_gamma   90.00
#
_symmetry.space_group_name_H-M   'P 1'
#
loop_
_entity.id
_entity.type
_entity.pdbx_description
1 polymer ?
#
loop_
_entity_poly.entity_id
_entity_poly.type
_entity_poly.pdbx_seq_one_letter_code
_entity_poly.pdbx_strand_id
1 'polypeptide(L)'
;MTSQEQNFYSLIGQISIGFSNLESQIKKIIGLLIKLDDEFVNQIILEDNNISQNLKLLLKLTKYRYVEEGRIKALHNSIDKIRINRNLFIHGLWKLYEDENGLKFVCEIKKVEFKKVTHGIA
;
A
#
# COMPACT_ATOMS: atom_id res chain seq x y z
N MET A 1 -12.18 -5.59 -26.63
CA MET A 1 -11.56 -6.01 -25.36
C MET A 1 -11.50 -7.52 -25.37
N THR A 2 -10.31 -8.11 -25.37
CA THR A 2 -10.15 -9.57 -25.32
C THR A 2 -10.54 -10.11 -23.94
N SER A 3 -10.86 -11.40 -23.82
CA SER A 3 -11.16 -12.01 -22.51
C SER A 3 -9.99 -11.87 -21.52
N GLN A 4 -8.75 -11.91 -22.03
CA GLN A 4 -7.54 -11.67 -21.25
C GLN A 4 -7.46 -10.23 -20.73
N GLU A 5 -7.75 -9.22 -21.56
CA GLU A 5 -7.78 -7.82 -21.12
C GLU A 5 -8.84 -7.61 -20.03
N GLN A 6 -10.04 -8.20 -20.18
CA GLN A 6 -11.10 -8.12 -19.18
C GLN A 6 -10.67 -8.75 -17.84
N ASN A 7 -10.07 -9.94 -17.89
CA ASN A 7 -9.52 -10.59 -16.70
C ASN A 7 -8.43 -9.75 -16.04
N PHE A 8 -7.58 -9.12 -16.84
CA PHE A 8 -6.52 -8.25 -16.35
C PHE A 8 -7.08 -7.04 -15.57
N TYR A 9 -7.98 -6.26 -16.18
CA TYR A 9 -8.55 -5.09 -15.49
C TYR A 9 -9.41 -5.49 -14.29
N SER A 10 -10.03 -6.66 -14.32
CA SER A 10 -10.72 -7.23 -13.16
C SER A 10 -9.75 -7.47 -11.98
N LEU A 11 -8.60 -8.09 -12.22
CA LEU A 11 -7.58 -8.32 -11.19
C LEU A 11 -7.00 -7.01 -10.64
N ILE A 12 -6.73 -6.03 -11.51
CA ILE A 12 -6.30 -4.69 -11.08
C ILE A 12 -7.36 -4.05 -10.18
N GLY A 13 -8.63 -4.15 -10.56
CA GLY A 13 -9.75 -3.66 -9.76
C GLY A 13 -9.80 -4.32 -8.38
N GLN A 14 -9.69 -5.65 -8.32
CA GLN A 14 -9.69 -6.40 -7.07
C GLN A 14 -8.54 -6.02 -6.14
N ILE A 15 -7.31 -5.87 -6.67
CA ILE A 15 -6.15 -5.45 -5.88
C ILE A 15 -6.34 -4.03 -5.35
N SER A 16 -6.85 -3.13 -6.19
CA SER A 16 -7.16 -1.74 -5.82
C SER A 16 -8.17 -1.67 -4.68
N ILE A 17 -9.26 -2.44 -4.78
CA ILE A 17 -10.27 -2.55 -3.72
C ILE A 17 -9.64 -3.12 -2.45
N GLY A 18 -8.79 -4.13 -2.55
CA GLY A 18 -8.06 -4.71 -1.43
C GLY A 18 -7.23 -3.68 -0.66
N PHE A 19 -6.46 -2.84 -1.36
CA PHE A 19 -5.68 -1.78 -0.74
C PHE A 19 -6.54 -0.68 -0.12
N SER A 20 -7.59 -0.24 -0.81
CA SER A 20 -8.54 0.76 -0.28
C SER A 20 -9.24 0.26 0.99
N ASN A 21 -9.66 -1.02 1.00
CA ASN A 21 -10.26 -1.64 2.16
C ASN A 21 -9.27 -1.74 3.32
N LEU A 22 -8.04 -2.16 3.07
CA LEU A 22 -7.00 -2.23 4.08
C LEU A 22 -6.76 -0.85 4.73
N GLU A 23 -6.65 0.20 3.94
CA GLU A 23 -6.45 1.57 4.44
C GLU A 23 -7.64 2.06 5.26
N SER A 24 -8.87 1.79 4.81
CA SER A 24 -10.08 2.10 5.57
C SER A 24 -10.10 1.39 6.92
N GLN A 25 -9.75 0.09 6.97
CA GLN A 25 -9.73 -0.68 8.21
C GLN A 25 -8.68 -0.15 9.20
N ILE A 26 -7.49 0.21 8.73
CA ILE A 26 -6.45 0.83 9.59
C ILE A 26 -6.97 2.15 10.18
N LYS A 27 -7.58 3.01 9.36
CA LYS A 27 -8.18 4.28 9.81
C LYS A 27 -9.27 4.05 10.86
N LYS A 28 -10.14 3.05 10.67
CA LYS A 28 -11.17 2.66 11.65
C LYS A 28 -10.55 2.23 12.98
N ILE A 29 -9.52 1.37 12.95
CA ILE A 29 -8.82 0.94 14.18
C ILE A 29 -8.21 2.15 14.90
N ILE A 30 -7.58 3.08 14.17
CA ILE A 30 -7.02 4.30 14.76
C ILE A 30 -8.13 5.15 15.39
N GLY A 31 -9.25 5.34 14.70
CA GLY A 31 -10.40 6.10 15.23
C GLY A 31 -10.94 5.51 16.53
N LEU A 32 -11.05 4.18 16.62
CA LEU A 32 -11.43 3.48 17.86
C LEU A 32 -10.44 3.73 19.02
N LEU A 33 -9.15 4.00 18.73
CA LEU A 33 -8.12 4.22 19.73
C LEU A 33 -7.98 5.69 20.18
N ILE A 34 -8.26 6.66 19.32
CA ILE A 34 -8.10 8.09 19.63
C ILE A 34 -9.17 8.53 20.64
N LYS A 35 -10.45 8.34 20.30
CA LYS A 35 -11.62 8.45 21.19
C LYS A 35 -12.87 8.13 20.37
N LEU A 36 -13.81 7.39 20.95
CA LEU A 36 -15.00 6.85 20.27
C LEU A 36 -16.01 7.92 19.81
N ASP A 37 -15.97 9.12 20.38
CA ASP A 37 -17.11 10.06 20.30
C ASP A 37 -16.85 11.34 19.49
N ASP A 38 -15.67 11.52 18.90
CA ASP A 38 -15.35 12.72 18.11
C ASP A 38 -14.86 12.36 16.70
N GLU A 39 -15.82 12.19 15.80
CA GLU A 39 -15.57 11.93 14.38
C GLU A 39 -14.79 13.06 13.71
N PHE A 40 -14.95 14.30 14.17
CA PHE A 40 -14.28 15.47 13.60
C PHE A 40 -12.79 15.45 13.90
N VAL A 41 -12.41 15.15 15.16
CA VAL A 41 -11.01 14.96 15.54
C VAL A 41 -10.36 13.80 14.79
N ASN A 42 -11.09 12.69 14.61
CA ASN A 42 -10.60 11.54 13.86
C ASN A 42 -10.34 11.90 12.39
N GLN A 43 -11.23 12.65 11.75
CA GLN A 43 -11.04 13.11 10.37
C GLN A 43 -9.82 14.02 10.26
N ILE A 44 -9.68 15.04 11.11
CA ILE A 44 -8.54 15.97 11.10
C ILE A 44 -7.20 15.24 11.24
N ILE A 45 -7.13 14.22 12.11
CA ILE A 45 -5.89 13.49 12.34
C ILE A 45 -5.54 12.55 11.17
N LEU A 46 -6.54 12.06 10.43
CA LEU A 46 -6.39 10.99 9.44
C LEU A 46 -6.47 11.45 7.97
N GLU A 47 -6.89 12.69 7.71
CA GLU A 47 -7.12 13.23 6.36
C GLU A 47 -5.88 13.09 5.47
N ASP A 48 -4.75 13.64 5.90
CA ASP A 48 -3.52 13.69 5.11
C ASP A 48 -2.60 12.48 5.31
N ASN A 49 -3.01 11.50 6.13
CA ASN A 49 -2.14 10.38 6.44
C ASN A 49 -2.16 9.32 5.33
N ASN A 50 -0.98 9.06 4.77
CA ASN A 50 -0.72 7.85 4.01
C ASN A 50 -0.64 6.60 4.91
N ILE A 51 -0.60 5.42 4.29
CA ILE A 51 -0.55 4.14 5.00
C ILE A 51 0.61 4.03 5.99
N SER A 52 1.79 4.58 5.66
CA SER A 52 2.95 4.55 6.56
C SER A 52 2.74 5.44 7.79
N GLN A 53 2.17 6.63 7.60
CA GLN A 53 1.81 7.53 8.70
C GLN A 53 0.74 6.89 9.61
N ASN A 54 -0.30 6.29 9.03
CA ASN A 54 -1.34 5.59 9.78
C ASN A 54 -0.77 4.43 10.61
N LEU A 55 0.10 3.60 10.03
CA LEU A 55 0.76 2.51 10.76
C LEU A 55 1.63 3.00 11.92
N LYS A 56 2.37 4.08 11.73
CA LYS A 56 3.17 4.71 12.80
C LYS A 56 2.27 5.28 13.90
N LEU A 57 1.16 5.92 13.54
CA LEU A 57 0.19 6.45 14.49
C LEU A 57 -0.45 5.32 15.30
N LEU A 58 -0.84 4.22 14.64
CA LEU A 58 -1.38 3.03 15.30
C LEU A 58 -0.40 2.46 16.34
N LEU A 59 0.88 2.28 15.98
CA LEU A 59 1.94 1.85 16.92
C LEU A 59 2.20 2.84 18.06
N LYS A 60 2.02 4.14 17.83
CA LYS A 60 2.13 5.13 18.90
C LYS A 60 0.96 5.00 19.87
N LEU A 61 -0.26 4.90 19.35
CA LEU A 61 -1.48 4.81 20.16
C LEU A 61 -1.51 3.57 21.05
N THR A 62 -0.95 2.43 20.61
CA THR A 62 -0.84 1.23 21.44
C THR A 62 0.00 1.40 22.70
N LYS A 63 0.91 2.39 22.74
CA LYS A 63 1.69 2.68 23.96
C LYS A 63 0.87 3.40 25.04
N TYR A 64 -0.22 4.05 24.63
CA TYR A 64 -1.05 4.91 25.50
C TYR A 64 -2.45 4.31 25.75
N ARG A 65 -2.72 3.14 25.21
CA ARG A 65 -4.00 2.41 25.33
C ARG A 65 -3.69 0.98 25.75
N TYR A 66 -4.53 0.37 26.59
CA TYR A 66 -4.40 -1.02 27.02
C TYR A 66 -4.79 -1.99 25.88
N VAL A 67 -3.96 -2.04 24.84
CA VAL A 67 -4.14 -2.88 23.65
C VAL A 67 -3.03 -3.91 23.61
N GLU A 68 -3.30 -5.10 23.06
CA GLU A 68 -2.29 -6.11 22.82
C GLU A 68 -1.23 -5.62 21.80
N GLU A 69 -0.15 -5.01 22.30
CA GLU A 69 0.94 -4.44 21.50
C GLU A 69 1.51 -5.47 20.51
N GLY A 70 1.64 -6.73 20.92
CA GLY A 70 2.12 -7.82 20.09
C GLY A 70 1.31 -8.03 18.82
N ARG A 71 -0.03 -7.97 18.90
CA ARG A 71 -0.93 -8.12 17.75
C ARG A 71 -0.80 -6.95 16.79
N ILE A 72 -0.73 -5.73 17.32
CA ILE A 72 -0.59 -4.53 16.49
C ILE A 72 0.78 -4.48 15.81
N LYS A 73 1.84 -4.90 16.49
CA LYS A 73 3.17 -5.02 15.90
C LYS A 73 3.23 -6.07 14.79
N ALA A 74 2.56 -7.22 14.99
CA ALA A 74 2.43 -8.24 13.95
C ALA A 74 1.65 -7.71 12.73
N LEU A 75 0.54 -7.01 12.96
CA LEU A 75 -0.25 -6.36 11.91
C LEU A 75 0.59 -5.33 11.14
N HIS A 76 1.30 -4.45 11.86
CA HIS A 76 2.20 -3.48 11.28
C HIS A 76 3.22 -4.14 10.33
N ASN A 77 3.90 -5.19 10.81
CA ASN A 77 4.92 -5.88 10.02
C ASN A 77 4.33 -6.57 8.78
N SER A 78 3.14 -7.14 8.88
CA SER A 78 2.46 -7.77 7.73
C SER A 78 2.07 -6.75 6.67
N ILE A 79 1.59 -5.57 7.07
CA ILE A 79 1.22 -4.50 6.13
C ILE A 79 2.47 -3.85 5.52
N ASP A 80 3.51 -3.63 6.32
CA ASP A 80 4.74 -3.00 5.81
C ASP A 80 5.42 -3.85 4.73
N LYS A 81 5.35 -5.19 4.84
CA LYS A 81 5.82 -6.12 3.79
C LYS A 81 5.16 -5.89 2.42
N ILE A 82 3.87 -5.54 2.40
CA ILE A 82 3.13 -5.32 1.15
C ILE A 82 3.10 -3.84 0.74
N ARG A 83 3.53 -2.92 1.60
CA ARG A 83 3.51 -1.46 1.35
C ARG A 83 4.31 -1.08 0.11
N ILE A 84 5.48 -1.70 -0.10
CA ILE A 84 6.32 -1.43 -1.28
C ILE A 84 5.56 -1.84 -2.54
N ASN A 85 5.01 -3.05 -2.57
CA ASN A 85 4.23 -3.55 -3.70
C ASN A 85 2.99 -2.69 -3.97
N ARG A 86 2.27 -2.23 -2.93
CA ARG A 86 1.15 -1.28 -3.04
C ARG A 86 1.58 0.04 -3.67
N ASN A 87 2.71 0.59 -3.25
CA ASN A 87 3.21 1.85 -3.82
C ASN A 87 3.58 1.69 -5.30
N LEU A 88 4.31 0.63 -5.64
CA LEU A 88 4.63 0.33 -7.04
C LEU A 88 3.34 0.12 -7.87
N PHE A 89 2.37 -0.61 -7.30
CA PHE A 89 1.07 -0.87 -7.91
C PHE A 89 0.34 0.43 -8.30
N ILE A 90 0.17 1.35 -7.34
CA ILE A 90 -0.56 2.61 -7.54
C ILE A 90 0.17 3.56 -8.49
N HIS A 91 1.50 3.49 -8.55
CA HIS A 91 2.28 4.27 -9.51
C HIS A 91 2.39 3.63 -10.90
N GLY A 92 1.67 2.53 -11.17
CA GLY A 92 1.72 1.89 -12.48
C GLY A 92 3.02 1.13 -12.76
N LEU A 93 3.84 0.88 -11.73
CA LEU A 93 5.15 0.23 -11.85
C LEU A 93 5.02 -1.28 -11.74
N TRP A 94 4.33 -1.85 -12.71
CA TRP A 94 4.08 -3.29 -12.80
C TRP A 94 4.02 -3.77 -14.23
N LYS A 95 4.24 -5.07 -14.40
CA LYS A 95 4.13 -5.76 -15.68
C LYS A 95 3.34 -7.03 -15.55
N LEU A 96 2.75 -7.40 -16.68
CA LEU A 96 2.03 -8.63 -16.90
C LEU A 96 2.91 -9.56 -17.72
N TYR A 97 3.02 -10.80 -17.27
CA TYR A 97 3.68 -11.87 -18.01
C TYR A 97 2.72 -13.05 -18.08
N GLU A 98 2.66 -13.71 -19.22
CA GLU A 98 1.96 -14.99 -19.34
C GLU A 98 3.01 -16.10 -19.33
N ASP A 99 2.83 -17.08 -18.46
CA ASP A 99 3.61 -18.31 -18.50
C ASP A 99 2.72 -19.55 -18.52
N GLU A 100 3.33 -20.72 -18.51
CA GLU A 100 2.68 -22.03 -18.51
C GLU A 100 1.69 -22.25 -17.35
N ASN A 101 1.72 -21.42 -16.31
CA ASN A 101 0.78 -21.43 -15.18
C ASN A 101 -0.26 -20.28 -15.25
N GLY A 102 -0.27 -19.51 -16.33
CA GLY A 102 -1.21 -18.42 -16.59
C GLY A 102 -0.62 -17.02 -16.41
N LEU A 103 -1.51 -16.06 -16.16
CA LEU A 103 -1.16 -14.64 -16.03
C LEU A 103 -0.49 -14.35 -14.68
N LYS A 104 0.76 -13.88 -14.74
CA LYS A 104 1.55 -13.43 -13.59
C LYS A 104 1.68 -11.91 -13.57
N PHE A 105 1.54 -11.37 -12.36
CA PHE A 105 1.65 -9.96 -12.07
C PHE A 105 2.91 -9.69 -11.23
N VAL A 106 3.75 -8.77 -11.69
CA VAL A 106 4.99 -8.42 -10.98
C VAL A 106 5.13 -6.91 -10.89
N CYS A 107 5.22 -6.39 -9.66
CA CYS A 107 5.65 -5.02 -9.41
C CYS A 107 7.18 -4.95 -9.50
N GLU A 108 7.72 -4.09 -10.36
CA GLU A 108 9.16 -3.97 -10.56
C GLU A 108 9.62 -2.51 -10.62
N ILE A 109 10.78 -2.23 -10.02
CA ILE A 109 11.47 -0.95 -10.17
C ILE A 109 12.47 -1.11 -11.31
N LYS A 110 12.24 -0.43 -12.43
CA LYS A 110 13.27 -0.31 -13.48
C LYS A 110 14.38 0.61 -12.98
N LYS A 111 15.57 0.07 -12.69
CA LYS A 111 16.76 0.90 -12.54
C LYS A 111 17.07 1.51 -13.91
N VAL A 112 16.98 2.83 -14.02
CA VAL A 112 17.42 3.55 -15.22
C VAL A 112 18.95 3.58 -15.17
N GLU A 113 19.59 2.78 -16.03
CA GLU A 113 21.03 2.89 -16.26
C GLU A 113 21.28 4.03 -17.25
N PHE A 114 21.78 5.16 -16.75
CA PHE A 114 22.21 6.26 -17.61
C PHE A 114 23.49 5.84 -18.34
N LYS A 115 23.40 5.68 -19.67
CA LYS A 115 24.61 5.55 -20.51
C LYS A 115 25.38 6.87 -20.45
N LYS A 116 26.63 6.83 -19.97
CA LYS A 116 27.55 7.96 -20.11
C LYS A 116 27.76 8.22 -21.60
N VAL A 117 27.30 9.38 -22.08
CA VAL A 117 27.62 9.87 -23.42
C VAL A 117 29.01 10.48 -23.35
N THR A 118 30.02 9.80 -23.86
CA THR A 118 31.33 10.39 -24.14
C THR A 118 31.16 11.41 -25.26
N HIS A 119 31.14 12.69 -24.92
CA HIS A 119 31.32 13.76 -25.90
C HIS A 119 32.77 13.67 -26.39
N GLY A 120 32.96 13.20 -27.63
CA GLY A 120 34.23 13.33 -28.32
C GLY A 120 34.51 14.81 -28.51
N ILE A 121 35.51 15.32 -27.79
CA ILE A 121 36.12 16.61 -28.09
C ILE A 121 36.90 16.37 -29.39
N ALA A 122 36.38 16.91 -30.50
CA ALA A 122 37.11 17.05 -31.75
C ALA A 122 38.11 18.20 -31.65
#